data_AF-A0A9D3M6F3-F1
#
_entry.id   AF-A0A9D3M6F3-F1
#
_cell.length_a   1.000
_cell.length_b   1.000
_cell.length_c   1.000
_cell.angle_alpha   90.00
_cell.angle_beta   90.00
_cell.angle_gamma   90.00
#
_symmetry.space_group_name_H-M   'P 1'
#
loop_
_entity.id
_entity.type
_entity.pdbx_description
1 polymer ?
#
loop_
_entity_poly.entity_id
_entity_poly.type
_entity_poly.pdbx_seq_one_letter_code
_entity_poly.pdbx_strand_id
1 'polypeptide(L)'
;MSSSTQTLPSKGRGFVACLAPVTFLISSWSHRAKWRACGRRCTLRPENLVAQLEEVVEQTEDFTDSAYTSHENRESILQRCHMTRQELDQLTAAWAQAQSFKAKETSEEMEVCILKTCQSANELRRELHRAAVGRAADLLKYHADQTVLKALKASGEEGNLEAGAEYSRKLTEQKEQLVETCRLLRHVSGTEPLEITCIHAEETFQVIGPQIISAAQTLALHPSSKIAKENLEVFCEAWESQLNDMGVLLREINDVFEGRRGDKRACLSLPRPGKHSANLKTVKAVKLDAEEQTTIAKLGLELRLLTSDVDSESEKWEDQEHEIIRQAQSMSSMAYSMYLFTRGEGLLKTTLDLFHQAEVFSEEGCQLSSSLQAFSSQLGDDEKAVVVAETEKLVALCQQLQLTGRTVVQGKSSTFQKVDASIQNVKSIMAVVVYLLPICYKLIKKCKSERSSMGSPQGWADKQLPIPVHDDSLDNKNANGFGIKSLEQHVANLTFLESK
;
A
#
# COMPACT_ATOMS: atom_id res chain seq x y z
N MET A 1 -8.89 52.88 9.75
CA MET A 1 -7.77 52.20 10.44
C MET A 1 -7.86 50.74 10.10
N SER A 2 -7.10 50.35 9.09
CA SER A 2 -7.13 49.04 8.45
C SER A 2 -6.11 48.15 9.15
N SER A 3 -6.54 47.09 9.81
CA SER A 3 -5.67 46.06 10.37
C SER A 3 -5.38 45.02 9.29
N SER A 4 -4.12 45.02 8.82
CA SER A 4 -3.59 44.10 7.83
C SER A 4 -3.40 42.70 8.43
N THR A 5 -4.21 41.74 8.00
CA THR A 5 -3.95 40.31 8.20
C THR A 5 -2.86 39.88 7.21
N GLN A 6 -1.64 39.68 7.68
CA GLN A 6 -0.54 39.14 6.85
C GLN A 6 -0.87 37.70 6.44
N THR A 7 -1.08 37.52 5.14
CA THR A 7 -1.14 36.22 4.46
C THR A 7 0.25 35.59 4.45
N LEU A 8 0.40 34.43 5.10
CA LEU A 8 1.59 33.57 4.96
C LEU A 8 1.72 33.10 3.50
N PRO A 9 2.90 33.20 2.87
CA PRO A 9 3.07 32.89 1.45
C PRO A 9 3.06 31.38 1.18
N SER A 10 2.63 31.03 -0.03
CA SER A 10 2.43 29.70 -0.63
C SER A 10 3.67 28.81 -0.80
N LYS A 11 4.72 28.96 0.03
CA LYS A 11 6.07 28.37 -0.18
C LYS A 11 6.31 26.97 0.44
N GLY A 12 5.30 26.32 1.01
CA GLY A 12 5.47 25.06 1.77
C GLY A 12 5.05 23.76 1.08
N ARG A 13 4.65 23.76 -0.19
CA ARG A 13 4.06 22.54 -0.82
C ARG A 13 5.09 21.48 -1.23
N GLY A 14 6.32 21.86 -1.59
CA GLY A 14 7.39 20.90 -1.94
C GLY A 14 7.91 20.12 -0.72
N PHE A 15 8.23 20.82 0.36
CA PHE A 15 8.76 20.23 1.61
C PHE A 15 7.80 19.28 2.33
N VAL A 16 6.48 19.46 2.14
CA VAL A 16 5.41 18.63 2.71
C VAL A 16 5.35 17.25 2.01
N ALA A 17 5.75 17.15 0.74
CA ALA A 17 5.79 15.87 0.03
C ALA A 17 6.95 14.97 0.46
N CYS A 18 8.09 15.55 0.84
CA CYS A 18 9.32 14.81 1.14
C CYS A 18 9.26 14.02 2.46
N LEU A 19 8.45 14.45 3.43
CA LEU A 19 8.25 13.74 4.70
C LEU A 19 7.14 12.67 4.63
N ALA A 20 6.39 12.60 3.52
CA ALA A 20 5.31 11.64 3.35
C ALA A 20 5.75 10.16 3.44
N PRO A 21 6.92 9.74 2.91
CA PRO A 21 7.39 8.36 3.04
C PRO A 21 7.70 7.96 4.49
N VAL A 22 8.36 8.84 5.26
CA VAL A 22 8.68 8.61 6.68
C VAL A 22 7.39 8.58 7.50
N THR A 23 6.49 9.53 7.26
CA THR A 23 5.19 9.59 7.93
C THR A 23 4.36 8.34 7.62
N PHE A 24 4.30 7.90 6.37
CA PHE A 24 3.58 6.69 5.95
C PHE A 24 4.15 5.44 6.63
N LEU A 25 5.48 5.30 6.67
CA LEU A 25 6.14 4.17 7.32
C LEU A 25 5.85 4.13 8.83
N ILE A 26 6.03 5.24 9.54
CA ILE A 26 5.85 5.29 11.00
C ILE A 26 4.35 5.22 11.37
N SER A 27 3.47 5.91 10.63
CA SER A 27 2.02 5.89 10.88
C SER A 27 1.36 4.56 10.50
N SER A 28 1.95 3.79 9.58
CA SER A 28 1.47 2.43 9.30
C SER A 28 1.68 1.45 10.46
N TRP A 29 2.46 1.84 11.49
CA TRP A 29 2.77 0.98 12.64
C TRP A 29 2.17 1.48 13.96
N SER A 30 2.03 2.79 14.15
CA SER A 30 1.34 3.36 15.33
C SER A 30 -0.17 3.06 15.25
N HIS A 31 -0.58 1.96 15.89
CA HIS A 31 -1.97 1.47 15.88
C HIS A 31 -2.93 2.24 16.81
N ARG A 32 -2.57 3.43 17.31
CA ARG A 32 -3.42 4.18 18.25
C ARG A 32 -3.79 5.61 17.82
N ALA A 33 -4.21 5.83 16.58
CA ALA A 33 -5.24 6.83 16.27
C ALA A 33 -5.78 6.73 14.84
N LYS A 34 -7.11 6.86 14.72
CA LYS A 34 -7.85 7.21 13.50
C LYS A 34 -7.05 8.10 12.52
N TRP A 35 -6.63 7.53 11.40
CA TRP A 35 -6.31 8.30 10.18
C TRP A 35 -7.27 8.01 9.02
N ARG A 36 -8.50 7.58 9.34
CA ARG A 36 -9.61 7.51 8.37
C ARG A 36 -10.37 8.84 8.18
N ALA A 37 -9.93 9.94 8.80
CA ALA A 37 -10.57 11.25 8.63
C ALA A 37 -9.61 12.42 8.88
N CYS A 38 -8.67 12.66 7.98
CA CYS A 38 -8.05 13.98 7.89
C CYS A 38 -7.80 14.38 6.45
N GLY A 39 -8.90 14.76 5.77
CA GLY A 39 -8.85 15.72 4.67
C GLY A 39 -8.46 17.14 5.12
N ARG A 40 -7.76 17.29 6.25
CA ARG A 40 -7.08 18.52 6.65
C ARG A 40 -5.60 18.23 6.66
N ARG A 41 -4.84 19.09 5.97
CA ARG A 41 -3.38 19.16 6.02
C ARG A 41 -2.87 18.84 7.42
N CYS A 42 -2.31 17.65 7.62
CA CYS A 42 -1.31 17.48 8.65
C CYS A 42 -0.24 18.49 8.35
N THR A 43 0.01 19.39 9.28
CA THR A 43 1.20 20.21 9.20
C THR A 43 2.38 19.25 9.45
N LEU A 44 3.05 18.84 8.36
CA LEU A 44 4.23 17.99 8.43
C LEU A 44 5.35 18.77 9.12
N ARG A 45 5.52 18.44 10.39
CA ARG A 45 6.50 19.00 11.30
C ARG A 45 7.30 17.84 11.88
N PRO A 46 8.64 17.84 11.84
CA PRO A 46 9.47 16.74 12.37
C PRO A 46 9.16 16.40 13.83
N GLU A 47 8.70 17.36 14.62
CA GLU A 47 8.29 17.12 16.01
C GLU A 47 7.15 16.11 16.13
N ASN A 48 6.25 16.03 15.14
CA ASN A 48 5.21 15.01 15.10
C ASN A 48 5.78 13.62 14.77
N LEU A 49 6.85 13.55 13.96
CA LEU A 49 7.51 12.29 13.62
C LEU A 49 8.26 11.72 14.82
N VAL A 50 8.88 12.59 15.64
CA VAL A 50 9.54 12.18 16.88
C VAL A 50 8.53 11.57 17.84
N ALA A 51 7.40 12.23 18.07
CA ALA A 51 6.34 11.69 18.93
C ALA A 51 5.79 10.34 18.41
N GLN A 52 5.61 10.21 17.09
CA GLN A 52 5.16 8.95 16.48
C GLN A 52 6.23 7.84 16.59
N LEU A 53 7.51 8.17 16.45
CA LEU A 53 8.59 7.20 16.63
C LEU A 53 8.64 6.72 18.08
N GLU A 54 8.51 7.60 19.06
CA GLU A 54 8.51 7.19 20.47
C GLU A 54 7.33 6.26 20.79
N GLU A 55 6.14 6.48 20.22
CA GLU A 55 5.03 5.53 20.35
C GLU A 55 5.36 4.17 19.73
N VAL A 56 6.02 4.16 18.56
CA VAL A 56 6.49 2.90 17.94
C VAL A 56 7.52 2.21 18.82
N VAL A 57 8.44 2.95 19.43
CA VAL A 57 9.45 2.36 20.32
C VAL A 57 8.83 1.84 21.62
N GLU A 58 7.86 2.55 22.21
CA GLU A 58 7.08 2.04 23.34
C GLU A 58 6.41 0.71 22.98
N GLN A 59 5.84 0.59 21.78
CA GLN A 59 5.25 -0.67 21.32
C GLN A 59 6.29 -1.79 21.11
N THR A 60 7.58 -1.48 20.95
CA THR A 60 8.63 -2.52 20.92
C THR A 60 8.94 -3.10 22.30
N GLU A 61 8.42 -2.51 23.38
CA GLU A 61 8.52 -3.07 24.74
C GLU A 61 7.79 -4.42 24.84
N ASP A 62 6.69 -4.61 24.10
CA ASP A 62 6.02 -5.92 23.99
C ASP A 62 6.98 -7.03 23.54
N PHE A 63 7.99 -6.69 22.72
CA PHE A 63 9.04 -7.61 22.29
C PHE A 63 10.17 -7.72 23.30
N THR A 64 10.65 -6.61 23.84
CA THR A 64 11.88 -6.58 24.65
C THR A 64 11.63 -7.01 26.09
N ASP A 65 10.46 -6.76 26.65
CA ASP A 65 10.09 -7.18 28.01
C ASP A 65 9.56 -8.62 28.08
N SER A 66 9.28 -9.21 26.92
CA SER A 66 8.91 -10.62 26.82
C SER A 66 9.97 -11.54 27.44
N ALA A 67 9.55 -12.41 28.34
CA ALA A 67 10.39 -13.46 28.92
C ALA A 67 10.90 -14.49 27.88
N TYR A 68 10.27 -14.53 26.71
CA TYR A 68 10.55 -15.52 25.65
C TYR A 68 11.31 -14.91 24.46
N THR A 69 11.63 -13.62 24.49
CA THR A 69 12.52 -13.01 23.50
C THR A 69 13.98 -13.27 23.86
N SER A 70 14.76 -13.80 22.91
CA SER A 70 16.18 -14.08 23.08
C SER A 70 16.98 -12.81 23.37
N HIS A 71 18.12 -12.94 24.06
CA HIS A 71 19.00 -11.81 24.34
C HIS A 71 19.46 -11.13 23.03
N GLU A 72 19.85 -11.91 22.03
CA GLU A 72 20.28 -11.41 20.72
C GLU A 72 19.19 -10.60 20.01
N ASN A 73 17.94 -11.10 19.98
CA ASN A 73 16.84 -10.36 19.38
C ASN A 73 16.53 -9.07 20.15
N ARG A 74 16.56 -9.11 21.49
CA ARG A 74 16.33 -7.93 22.34
C ARG A 74 17.39 -6.85 22.09
N GLU A 75 18.66 -7.23 22.08
CA GLU A 75 19.77 -6.32 21.80
C GLU A 75 19.67 -5.72 20.39
N SER A 76 19.37 -6.55 19.39
CA SER A 76 19.17 -6.12 18.00
C SER A 76 18.01 -5.12 17.86
N ILE A 77 16.85 -5.39 18.47
CA ILE A 77 15.69 -4.47 18.45
C ILE A 77 16.05 -3.14 19.10
N LEU A 78 16.64 -3.16 20.31
CA LEU A 78 17.03 -1.94 21.03
C LEU A 78 18.05 -1.11 20.24
N GLN A 79 19.03 -1.77 19.60
CA GLN A 79 20.01 -1.10 18.74
C GLN A 79 19.33 -0.44 17.54
N ARG A 80 18.37 -1.12 16.89
CA ARG A 80 17.61 -0.55 15.77
C ARG A 80 16.75 0.63 16.21
N CYS A 81 16.09 0.56 17.37
CA CYS A 81 15.35 1.70 17.94
C CYS A 81 16.28 2.90 18.18
N HIS A 82 17.48 2.68 18.72
CA HIS A 82 18.47 3.73 18.93
C HIS A 82 18.92 4.38 17.60
N MET A 83 19.24 3.56 16.59
CA MET A 83 19.64 4.06 15.28
C MET A 83 18.54 4.89 14.60
N THR A 84 17.28 4.41 14.63
CA THR A 84 16.15 5.14 14.03
C THR A 84 15.91 6.48 14.72
N ARG A 85 16.07 6.56 16.06
CA ARG A 85 16.03 7.85 16.79
C ARG A 85 17.15 8.79 16.32
N GLN A 86 18.37 8.28 16.22
CA GLN A 86 19.52 9.08 15.79
C GLN A 86 19.36 9.63 14.36
N GLU A 87 18.82 8.84 13.43
CA GLU A 87 18.54 9.31 12.07
C GLU A 87 17.41 10.35 12.04
N LEU A 88 16.37 10.18 12.87
CA LEU A 88 15.28 11.14 12.99
C LEU A 88 15.73 12.46 13.66
N ASP A 89 16.64 12.41 14.62
CA ASP A 89 17.24 13.59 15.23
C ASP A 89 18.07 14.38 14.21
N GLN A 90 18.85 13.68 13.37
CA GLN A 90 19.59 14.28 12.25
C GLN A 90 18.63 14.93 11.24
N LEU A 91 17.53 14.26 10.89
CA LEU A 91 16.49 14.80 10.03
C LEU A 91 15.86 16.08 10.62
N THR A 92 15.59 16.07 11.92
CA THR A 92 15.03 17.23 12.63
C THR A 92 16.00 18.41 12.65
N ALA A 93 17.29 18.15 12.86
CA ALA A 93 18.34 19.17 12.79
C ALA A 93 18.49 19.76 11.38
N ALA A 94 18.56 18.91 10.35
CA ALA A 94 18.63 19.35 8.95
C ALA A 94 17.41 20.20 8.55
N TRP A 95 16.21 19.80 9.02
CA TRP A 95 14.99 20.57 8.82
C TRP A 95 15.01 21.94 9.50
N ALA A 96 15.46 22.01 10.76
CA ALA A 96 15.59 23.27 11.49
C ALA A 96 16.57 24.24 10.81
N GLN A 97 17.69 23.71 10.31
CA GLN A 97 18.65 24.48 9.53
C GLN A 97 18.04 25.00 8.22
N ALA A 98 17.34 24.15 7.46
CA ALA A 98 16.68 24.54 6.21
C ALA A 98 15.62 25.65 6.40
N GLN A 99 14.89 25.65 7.52
CA GLN A 99 13.96 26.73 7.86
C GLN A 99 14.66 28.06 8.14
N SER A 100 15.85 28.04 8.75
CA SER A 100 16.59 29.24 9.10
C SER A 100 17.10 30.03 7.88
N PHE A 101 17.45 29.33 6.79
CA PHE A 101 18.00 29.94 5.56
C PHE A 101 16.93 30.35 4.52
N LYS A 102 15.63 30.16 4.79
CA LYS A 102 14.53 30.39 3.81
C LYS A 102 14.78 29.73 2.45
N ALA A 103 15.38 28.53 2.46
CA ALA A 103 15.63 27.77 1.23
C ALA A 103 14.31 27.50 0.49
N LYS A 104 14.30 27.72 -0.84
CA LYS A 104 13.13 27.50 -1.71
C LYS A 104 12.96 26.02 -2.10
N GLU A 105 14.02 25.24 -2.00
CA GLU A 105 14.14 23.84 -2.42
C GLU A 105 14.69 22.99 -1.26
N THR A 106 14.38 21.70 -1.26
CA THR A 106 14.98 20.72 -0.34
C THR A 106 16.48 20.66 -0.60
N SER A 107 17.28 20.82 0.46
CA SER A 107 18.73 20.62 0.36
C SER A 107 19.01 19.13 0.14
N GLU A 108 20.00 18.79 -0.68
CA GLU A 108 20.51 17.42 -0.86
C GLU A 108 20.77 16.72 0.49
N GLU A 109 21.25 17.47 1.49
CA GLU A 109 21.50 16.97 2.85
C GLU A 109 20.21 16.54 3.57
N MET A 110 19.12 17.27 3.36
CA MET A 110 17.80 16.94 3.91
C MET A 110 17.25 15.67 3.25
N GLU A 111 17.42 15.53 1.93
CA GLU A 111 16.98 14.33 1.19
C GLU A 111 17.73 13.08 1.64
N VAL A 112 19.04 13.19 1.86
CA VAL A 112 19.85 12.12 2.45
C VAL A 112 19.34 11.74 3.85
N CYS A 113 19.02 12.72 4.71
CA CYS A 113 18.47 12.42 6.04
C CYS A 113 17.10 11.73 5.97
N ILE A 114 16.25 12.11 5.00
CA ILE A 114 14.95 11.45 4.77
C ILE A 114 15.17 9.98 4.37
N LEU A 115 16.07 9.72 3.41
CA LEU A 115 16.37 8.37 2.95
C LEU A 115 16.93 7.50 4.07
N LYS A 116 17.87 8.01 4.87
CA LYS A 116 18.43 7.28 6.02
C LYS A 116 17.38 7.00 7.11
N THR A 117 16.48 7.94 7.37
CA THR A 117 15.37 7.74 8.31
C THR A 117 14.40 6.67 7.80
N CYS A 118 14.05 6.70 6.51
CA CYS A 118 13.24 5.66 5.87
C CYS A 118 13.92 4.27 5.92
N GLN A 119 15.23 4.23 5.70
CA GLN A 119 16.01 3.00 5.74
C GLN A 119 16.05 2.41 7.15
N SER A 120 16.44 3.21 8.14
CA SER A 120 16.51 2.77 9.54
C SER A 120 15.15 2.33 10.08
N ALA A 121 14.08 3.06 9.77
CA ALA A 121 12.72 2.63 10.07
C ALA A 121 12.41 1.27 9.41
N ASN A 122 12.73 1.05 8.13
CA ASN A 122 12.52 -0.26 7.51
C ASN A 122 13.37 -1.38 8.10
N GLU A 123 14.58 -1.09 8.59
CA GLU A 123 15.43 -2.05 9.28
C GLU A 123 14.84 -2.46 10.63
N LEU A 124 14.30 -1.52 11.40
CA LEU A 124 13.54 -1.81 12.61
C LEU A 124 12.33 -2.72 12.31
N ARG A 125 11.63 -2.47 11.19
CA ARG A 125 10.49 -3.30 10.75
C ARG A 125 10.90 -4.74 10.53
N ARG A 126 12.00 -4.92 9.81
CA ARG A 126 12.56 -6.22 9.47
C ARG A 126 12.98 -6.97 10.72
N GLU A 127 13.54 -6.27 11.70
CA GLU A 127 13.98 -6.89 12.95
C GLU A 127 12.79 -7.38 13.79
N LEU A 128 11.76 -6.54 13.97
CA LEU A 128 10.53 -6.92 14.68
C LEU A 128 9.82 -8.08 13.99
N HIS A 129 9.70 -8.02 12.66
CA HIS A 129 9.10 -9.11 11.88
C HIS A 129 9.89 -10.41 12.02
N ARG A 130 11.22 -10.36 11.89
CA ARG A 130 12.08 -11.55 12.08
C ARG A 130 11.89 -12.15 13.47
N ALA A 131 11.89 -11.33 14.52
CA ALA A 131 11.73 -11.78 15.90
C ALA A 131 10.37 -12.46 16.14
N ALA A 132 9.26 -11.82 15.74
CA ALA A 132 7.92 -12.38 15.90
C ALA A 132 7.70 -13.65 15.07
N VAL A 133 8.04 -13.60 13.78
CA VAL A 133 7.82 -14.73 12.86
C VAL A 133 8.72 -15.90 13.19
N GLY A 134 10.00 -15.65 13.50
CA GLY A 134 10.95 -16.69 13.90
C GLY A 134 10.45 -17.43 15.15
N ARG A 135 10.06 -16.67 16.19
CA ARG A 135 9.48 -17.24 17.41
C ARG A 135 8.23 -18.07 17.11
N ALA A 136 7.30 -17.55 16.31
CA ALA A 136 6.09 -18.29 15.96
C ALA A 136 6.38 -19.59 15.21
N ALA A 137 7.33 -19.56 14.26
CA ALA A 137 7.73 -20.75 13.51
C ALA A 137 8.37 -21.81 14.42
N ASP A 138 9.27 -21.41 15.32
CA ASP A 138 9.92 -22.30 16.27
C ASP A 138 8.92 -22.92 17.25
N LEU A 139 7.98 -22.13 17.75
CA LEU A 139 6.94 -22.58 18.67
C LEU A 139 5.98 -23.58 18.00
N LEU A 140 5.51 -23.30 16.79
CA LEU A 140 4.66 -24.22 16.01
C LEU A 140 5.39 -25.54 15.70
N LYS A 141 6.68 -25.46 15.38
CA LYS A 141 7.51 -26.65 15.14
C LYS A 141 7.69 -27.47 16.41
N TYR A 142 7.93 -26.81 17.55
CA TYR A 142 8.10 -27.47 18.84
C TYR A 142 6.82 -28.17 19.31
N HIS A 143 5.64 -27.65 18.96
CA HIS A 143 4.35 -28.23 19.34
C HIS A 143 3.72 -29.14 18.28
N ALA A 144 4.42 -29.45 17.18
CA ALA A 144 3.87 -30.20 16.05
C ALA A 144 3.45 -31.64 16.42
N ASP A 145 4.13 -32.27 17.38
CA ASP A 145 3.83 -33.63 17.83
C ASP A 145 2.75 -33.70 18.93
N GLN A 146 2.37 -32.54 19.48
CA GLN A 146 1.34 -32.37 20.50
C GLN A 146 1.55 -33.25 21.74
N THR A 147 2.80 -33.44 22.17
CA THR A 147 3.14 -34.36 23.27
C THR A 147 2.33 -34.08 24.54
N VAL A 148 2.17 -32.80 24.89
CA VAL A 148 1.48 -32.38 26.11
C VAL A 148 -0.01 -32.70 26.08
N LEU A 149 -0.70 -32.47 24.95
CA LEU A 149 -2.11 -32.83 24.81
C LEU A 149 -2.32 -34.34 24.91
N LYS A 150 -1.48 -35.12 24.21
CA LYS A 150 -1.53 -36.59 24.24
C LYS A 150 -1.31 -37.14 25.65
N ALA A 151 -0.32 -36.62 26.35
CA ALA A 151 -0.02 -37.03 27.72
C ALA A 151 -1.11 -36.61 28.72
N LEU A 152 -1.71 -35.43 28.52
CA LEU A 152 -2.84 -34.98 29.33
C LEU A 152 -4.08 -35.88 29.13
N LYS A 153 -4.40 -36.24 27.87
CA LYS A 153 -5.45 -37.23 27.55
C LYS A 153 -5.19 -38.57 28.26
N ALA A 154 -3.98 -39.12 28.10
CA ALA A 154 -3.59 -40.39 28.73
C ALA A 154 -3.73 -40.35 30.26
N SER A 155 -3.27 -39.27 30.91
CA SER A 155 -3.39 -39.12 32.37
C SER A 155 -4.86 -39.07 32.83
N GLY A 156 -5.75 -38.49 32.02
CA GLY A 156 -7.19 -38.50 32.27
C GLY A 156 -7.78 -39.92 32.19
N GLU A 157 -7.43 -40.67 31.13
CA GLU A 157 -7.92 -42.04 30.92
C GLU A 157 -7.40 -43.02 31.98
N GLU A 158 -6.22 -42.79 32.53
CA GLU A 158 -5.64 -43.57 33.62
C GLU A 158 -6.18 -43.18 35.00
N GLY A 159 -6.88 -42.04 35.13
CA GLY A 159 -7.29 -41.47 36.42
C GLY A 159 -6.12 -40.92 37.25
N ASN A 160 -4.99 -40.63 36.62
CA ASN A 160 -3.78 -40.18 37.30
C ASN A 160 -3.78 -38.65 37.50
N LEU A 161 -4.35 -38.21 38.62
CA LEU A 161 -4.48 -36.79 38.96
C LEU A 161 -3.14 -36.07 39.12
N GLU A 162 -2.10 -36.76 39.60
CA GLU A 162 -0.77 -36.18 39.81
C GLU A 162 -0.08 -35.88 38.47
N ALA A 163 -0.04 -36.87 37.58
CA ALA A 163 0.46 -36.68 36.21
C ALA A 163 -0.38 -35.63 35.45
N GLY A 164 -1.70 -35.68 35.60
CA GLY A 164 -2.60 -34.70 34.99
C GLY A 164 -2.33 -33.27 35.45
N ALA A 165 -1.99 -33.05 36.72
CA ALA A 165 -1.61 -31.73 37.24
C ALA A 165 -0.29 -31.22 36.66
N GLU A 166 0.70 -32.11 36.47
CA GLU A 166 1.96 -31.74 35.82
C GLU A 166 1.75 -31.31 34.36
N TYR A 167 1.00 -32.10 33.58
CA TYR A 167 0.71 -31.77 32.18
C TYR A 167 -0.22 -30.57 32.03
N SER A 168 -1.11 -30.32 33.00
CA SER A 168 -1.92 -29.10 33.05
C SER A 168 -1.05 -27.84 33.20
N ARG A 169 0.02 -27.91 34.02
CA ARG A 169 0.99 -26.82 34.15
C ARG A 169 1.73 -26.58 32.83
N LYS A 170 2.22 -27.65 32.20
CA LYS A 170 2.88 -27.58 30.88
C LYS A 170 1.96 -26.97 29.82
N LEU A 171 0.68 -27.37 29.78
CA LEU A 171 -0.28 -26.79 28.84
C LEU A 171 -0.54 -25.31 29.13
N THR A 172 -0.55 -24.91 30.40
CA THR A 172 -0.68 -23.50 30.79
C THR A 172 0.51 -22.66 30.30
N GLU A 173 1.73 -23.16 30.47
CA GLU A 173 2.96 -22.52 29.95
C GLU A 173 2.91 -22.42 28.41
N GLN A 174 2.52 -23.49 27.72
CA GLN A 174 2.33 -23.48 26.26
C GLN A 174 1.30 -22.43 25.83
N LYS A 175 0.17 -22.35 26.53
CA LYS A 175 -0.87 -21.36 26.28
C LYS A 175 -0.34 -19.94 26.42
N GLU A 176 0.39 -19.65 27.49
CA GLU A 176 0.98 -18.32 27.70
C GLU A 176 1.96 -17.94 26.59
N GLN A 177 2.82 -18.88 26.16
CA GLN A 177 3.74 -18.68 25.04
C GLN A 177 3.01 -18.40 23.72
N LEU A 178 1.92 -19.12 23.43
CA LEU A 178 1.11 -18.96 22.21
C LEU A 178 0.36 -17.63 22.21
N VAL A 179 -0.31 -17.28 23.31
CA VAL A 179 -1.02 -16.00 23.50
C VAL A 179 -0.08 -14.82 23.26
N GLU A 180 1.10 -14.85 23.89
CA GLU A 180 2.07 -13.78 23.73
C GLU A 180 2.65 -13.72 22.30
N THR A 181 2.86 -14.87 21.67
CA THR A 181 3.29 -14.92 20.26
C THR A 181 2.24 -14.33 19.32
N CYS A 182 0.95 -14.61 19.54
CA CYS A 182 -0.15 -13.97 18.79
C CYS A 182 -0.14 -12.45 18.98
N ARG A 183 0.15 -11.97 20.19
CA ARG A 183 0.31 -10.54 20.46
C ARG A 183 1.47 -9.95 19.66
N LEU A 184 2.63 -10.59 19.62
CA LEU A 184 3.77 -10.13 18.81
C LEU A 184 3.45 -10.12 17.30
N LEU A 185 2.76 -11.16 16.80
CA LEU A 185 2.34 -11.24 15.41
C LEU A 185 1.39 -10.11 15.01
N ARG A 186 0.57 -9.62 15.95
CA ARG A 186 -0.32 -8.46 15.75
C ARG A 186 0.46 -7.23 15.27
N HIS A 187 1.59 -6.93 15.92
CA HIS A 187 2.43 -5.76 15.60
C HIS A 187 3.05 -5.83 14.19
N VAL A 188 3.21 -7.03 13.63
CA VAL A 188 3.90 -7.24 12.34
C VAL A 188 2.97 -7.74 11.23
N SER A 189 1.67 -7.79 11.50
CA SER A 189 0.64 -8.35 10.60
C SER A 189 0.44 -7.57 9.30
N GLY A 190 0.80 -6.28 9.29
CA GLY A 190 0.84 -5.41 8.10
C GLY A 190 -0.52 -5.05 7.49
N THR A 191 -1.63 -5.62 7.97
CA THR A 191 -2.99 -5.27 7.52
C THR A 191 -4.02 -5.45 8.64
N GLU A 192 -5.02 -4.56 8.70
CA GLU A 192 -6.12 -4.59 9.68
C GLU A 192 -6.83 -5.97 9.76
N PRO A 193 -7.13 -6.69 8.64
CA PRO A 193 -7.74 -8.02 8.74
C PRO A 193 -6.85 -9.08 9.42
N LEU A 194 -5.53 -9.03 9.18
CA LEU A 194 -4.60 -9.98 9.81
C LEU A 194 -4.37 -9.63 11.28
N GLU A 195 -4.35 -8.35 11.62
CA GLU A 195 -4.32 -7.88 13.02
C GLU A 195 -5.53 -8.42 13.79
N ILE A 196 -6.74 -8.25 13.25
CA ILE A 196 -7.97 -8.78 13.84
C ILE A 196 -7.86 -10.31 14.01
N THR A 197 -7.31 -11.01 13.01
CA THR A 197 -7.12 -12.46 13.08
C THR A 197 -6.13 -12.86 14.18
N CYS A 198 -5.07 -12.07 14.42
CA CYS A 198 -4.14 -12.29 15.54
C CYS A 198 -4.84 -12.13 16.89
N ILE A 199 -5.72 -11.12 17.03
CA ILE A 199 -6.52 -10.90 18.25
C ILE A 199 -7.44 -12.10 18.51
N HIS A 200 -8.14 -12.58 17.49
CA HIS A 200 -9.03 -13.74 17.63
C HIS A 200 -8.25 -15.01 17.99
N ALA A 201 -7.06 -15.21 17.41
CA ALA A 201 -6.19 -16.32 17.76
C ALA A 201 -5.73 -16.25 19.23
N GLU A 202 -5.33 -15.06 19.70
CA GLU A 202 -4.97 -14.80 21.10
C GLU A 202 -6.11 -15.18 22.05
N GLU A 203 -7.31 -14.66 21.80
CA GLU A 203 -8.51 -14.92 22.61
C GLU A 203 -8.88 -16.41 22.62
N THR A 204 -8.76 -17.07 21.47
CA THR A 204 -9.10 -18.48 21.33
C THR A 204 -8.19 -19.38 22.18
N PHE A 205 -6.86 -19.17 22.14
CA PHE A 205 -5.94 -19.90 23.02
C PHE A 205 -6.22 -19.61 24.50
N GLN A 206 -6.51 -18.35 24.83
CA GLN A 206 -6.81 -17.93 26.21
C GLN A 206 -8.06 -18.62 26.76
N VAL A 207 -9.06 -18.89 25.92
CA VAL A 207 -10.31 -19.57 26.30
C VAL A 207 -10.17 -21.09 26.29
N ILE A 208 -9.61 -21.69 25.23
CA ILE A 208 -9.60 -23.15 25.07
C ILE A 208 -8.67 -23.83 26.08
N GLY A 209 -7.50 -23.25 26.38
CA GLY A 209 -6.51 -23.87 27.27
C GLY A 209 -7.07 -24.30 28.63
N PRO A 210 -7.73 -23.41 29.39
CA PRO A 210 -8.39 -23.75 30.66
C PRO A 210 -9.52 -24.79 30.53
N GLN A 211 -10.24 -24.82 29.39
CA GLN A 211 -11.31 -25.79 29.15
C GLN A 211 -10.74 -27.21 28.98
N ILE A 212 -9.60 -27.35 28.28
CA ILE A 212 -8.89 -28.63 28.16
C ILE A 212 -8.48 -29.14 29.54
N ILE A 213 -7.89 -28.28 30.37
CA ILE A 213 -7.45 -28.64 31.74
C ILE A 213 -8.66 -29.13 32.56
N SER A 214 -9.76 -28.40 32.52
CA SER A 214 -10.99 -28.75 33.26
C SER A 214 -11.60 -30.06 32.77
N ALA A 215 -11.62 -30.28 31.45
CA ALA A 215 -12.11 -31.52 30.85
C ALA A 215 -11.22 -32.72 31.20
N ALA A 216 -9.89 -32.54 31.20
CA ALA A 216 -8.93 -33.57 31.57
C ALA A 216 -9.04 -33.97 33.04
N GLN A 217 -9.19 -32.99 33.93
CA GLN A 217 -9.45 -33.24 35.35
C GLN A 217 -10.78 -33.98 35.57
N THR A 218 -11.83 -33.60 34.84
CA THR A 218 -13.12 -34.30 34.90
C THR A 218 -12.99 -35.75 34.46
N LEU A 219 -12.24 -36.01 33.38
CA LEU A 219 -11.96 -37.37 32.91
C LEU A 219 -11.14 -38.17 33.94
N ALA A 220 -10.13 -37.56 34.57
CA ALA A 220 -9.33 -38.21 35.60
C ALA A 220 -10.15 -38.62 36.83
N LEU A 221 -11.19 -37.84 37.19
CA LEU A 221 -12.13 -38.20 38.26
C LEU A 221 -13.13 -39.28 37.85
N HIS A 222 -13.41 -39.42 36.54
CA HIS A 222 -14.37 -40.37 36.00
C HIS A 222 -13.81 -41.12 34.76
N PRO A 223 -12.77 -41.97 34.91
CA PRO A 223 -12.02 -42.49 33.76
C PRO A 223 -12.82 -43.42 32.83
N SER A 224 -13.86 -44.06 33.34
CA SER A 224 -14.77 -44.92 32.56
C SER A 224 -15.86 -44.14 31.80
N SER A 225 -15.97 -42.83 32.00
CA SER A 225 -17.01 -42.01 31.40
C SER A 225 -16.70 -41.70 29.94
N LYS A 226 -17.46 -42.32 29.03
CA LYS A 226 -17.39 -42.04 27.59
C LYS A 226 -17.64 -40.56 27.27
N ILE A 227 -18.57 -39.93 28.00
CA ILE A 227 -18.93 -38.52 27.80
C ILE A 227 -17.76 -37.61 28.21
N ALA A 228 -17.08 -37.91 29.32
CA ALA A 228 -15.91 -37.13 29.74
C ALA A 228 -14.76 -37.24 28.74
N LYS A 229 -14.56 -38.44 28.17
CA LYS A 229 -13.55 -38.69 27.12
C LYS A 229 -13.88 -37.93 25.83
N GLU A 230 -15.12 -38.00 25.35
CA GLU A 230 -15.57 -37.25 24.17
C GLU A 230 -15.48 -35.72 24.38
N ASN A 231 -15.83 -35.23 25.58
CA ASN A 231 -15.73 -33.81 25.90
C ASN A 231 -14.28 -33.29 25.86
N LEU A 232 -13.33 -34.05 26.41
CA LEU A 232 -11.91 -33.68 26.34
C LEU A 232 -11.39 -33.70 24.90
N GLU A 233 -11.81 -34.67 24.10
CA GLU A 233 -11.38 -34.81 22.70
C GLU A 233 -11.74 -33.57 21.88
N VAL A 234 -12.98 -33.08 22.00
CA VAL A 234 -13.46 -31.89 21.27
C VAL A 234 -12.60 -30.65 21.56
N PHE A 235 -12.23 -30.42 22.83
CA PHE A 235 -11.38 -29.28 23.16
C PHE A 235 -9.94 -29.44 22.66
N CYS A 236 -9.43 -30.68 22.63
CA CYS A 236 -8.12 -30.95 22.05
C CYS A 236 -8.12 -30.72 20.53
N GLU A 237 -9.10 -31.25 19.81
CA GLU A 237 -9.27 -30.99 18.36
C GLU A 237 -9.36 -29.50 18.05
N ALA A 238 -10.08 -28.73 18.88
CA ALA A 238 -10.18 -27.28 18.73
C ALA A 238 -8.82 -26.56 18.92
N TRP A 239 -8.01 -27.00 19.88
CA TRP A 239 -6.66 -26.49 20.08
C TRP A 239 -5.73 -26.82 18.91
N GLU A 240 -5.79 -28.05 18.42
CA GLU A 240 -5.01 -28.51 17.26
C GLU A 240 -5.39 -27.72 16.00
N SER A 241 -6.69 -27.49 15.78
CA SER A 241 -7.18 -26.63 14.70
C SER A 241 -6.62 -25.21 14.83
N GLN A 242 -6.65 -24.64 16.05
CA GLN A 242 -6.15 -23.29 16.28
C GLN A 242 -4.63 -23.17 16.04
N LEU A 243 -3.84 -24.19 16.37
CA LEU A 243 -2.41 -24.25 16.02
C LEU A 243 -2.19 -24.27 14.50
N ASN A 244 -3.00 -25.03 13.77
CA ASN A 244 -2.94 -25.08 12.31
C ASN A 244 -3.32 -23.72 11.70
N ASP A 245 -4.37 -23.09 12.21
CA ASP A 245 -4.81 -21.76 11.77
C ASP A 245 -3.75 -20.69 12.06
N MET A 246 -3.05 -20.78 13.18
CA MET A 246 -1.90 -19.93 13.48
C MET A 246 -0.75 -20.13 12.48
N GLY A 247 -0.52 -21.36 12.00
CA GLY A 247 0.44 -21.64 10.93
C GLY A 247 0.05 -21.05 9.57
N VAL A 248 -1.25 -21.00 9.26
CA VAL A 248 -1.77 -20.29 8.08
C VAL A 248 -1.60 -18.78 8.25
N LEU A 249 -1.98 -18.24 9.40
CA LEU A 249 -1.80 -16.83 9.76
C LEU A 249 -0.34 -16.38 9.60
N LEU A 250 0.61 -17.16 10.12
CA LEU A 250 2.04 -16.88 10.00
C LEU A 250 2.51 -16.79 8.55
N ARG A 251 2.00 -17.66 7.68
CA ARG A 251 2.29 -17.64 6.24
C ARG A 251 1.74 -16.40 5.57
N GLU A 252 0.52 -15.99 5.94
CA GLU A 252 -0.11 -14.79 5.38
C GLU A 252 0.59 -13.50 5.81
N ILE A 253 1.06 -13.45 7.07
CA ILE A 253 1.87 -12.33 7.57
C ILE A 253 3.18 -12.23 6.78
N ASN A 254 3.89 -13.35 6.58
CA ASN A 254 5.08 -13.39 5.72
C ASN A 254 4.77 -12.94 4.29
N ASP A 255 3.71 -13.49 3.68
CA ASP A 255 3.31 -13.14 2.32
C ASP A 255 2.97 -11.63 2.21
N VAL A 256 2.34 -11.01 3.22
CA VAL A 256 2.14 -9.55 3.27
C VAL A 256 3.46 -8.81 3.39
N PHE A 257 4.32 -9.24 4.30
CA PHE A 257 5.59 -8.59 4.58
C PHE A 257 6.55 -8.57 3.38
N GLU A 258 6.58 -9.66 2.62
CA GLU A 258 7.40 -9.83 1.42
C GLU A 258 6.71 -9.31 0.14
N GLY A 259 5.49 -8.77 0.26
CA GLY A 259 4.70 -8.33 -0.90
C GLY A 259 4.25 -9.47 -1.81
N ARG A 260 4.26 -10.71 -1.32
CA ARG A 260 3.86 -11.96 -2.01
C ARG A 260 2.40 -12.33 -1.85
N ARG A 261 1.60 -11.56 -1.09
CA ARG A 261 0.17 -11.84 -0.83
C ARG A 261 -0.66 -12.03 -2.11
N GLY A 262 -0.16 -11.54 -3.25
CA GLY A 262 -0.69 -11.83 -4.57
C GLY A 262 -0.56 -13.30 -4.99
N ASP A 263 0.54 -14.01 -4.76
CA ASP A 263 0.77 -15.29 -5.48
C ASP A 263 -0.16 -16.44 -5.08
N LYS A 264 -0.79 -16.40 -3.90
CA LYS A 264 -1.62 -17.51 -3.38
C LYS A 264 -3.12 -17.24 -3.26
N ARG A 265 -3.57 -16.00 -3.46
CA ARG A 265 -5.00 -15.68 -3.55
C ARG A 265 -5.31 -15.15 -4.93
N ALA A 266 -5.65 -16.06 -5.84
CA ALA A 266 -6.32 -15.75 -7.09
C ALA A 266 -7.47 -14.75 -6.83
N CYS A 267 -7.62 -13.78 -7.73
CA CYS A 267 -8.55 -12.66 -7.71
C CYS A 267 -9.93 -13.03 -7.16
N LEU A 268 -10.13 -12.92 -5.85
CA LEU A 268 -11.43 -13.15 -5.23
C LEU A 268 -12.22 -11.84 -5.30
N SER A 269 -12.85 -11.67 -6.47
CA SER A 269 -14.05 -10.90 -6.80
C SER A 269 -13.94 -9.40 -7.11
N LEU A 270 -14.63 -9.01 -8.20
CA LEU A 270 -14.90 -7.63 -8.60
C LEU A 270 -15.97 -7.02 -7.68
N PRO A 271 -15.72 -5.88 -7.02
CA PRO A 271 -16.71 -5.21 -6.18
C PRO A 271 -17.72 -4.43 -7.02
N ARG A 272 -18.99 -4.48 -6.61
CA ARG A 272 -20.15 -4.02 -7.39
C ARG A 272 -20.16 -2.50 -7.66
N PRO A 273 -20.82 -2.04 -8.74
CA PRO A 273 -21.24 -0.65 -8.91
C PRO A 273 -22.29 -0.28 -7.85
N GLY A 274 -22.09 0.84 -7.17
CA GLY A 274 -22.96 1.32 -6.09
C GLY A 274 -24.40 1.59 -6.54
N LYS A 275 -25.37 1.06 -5.80
CA LYS A 275 -26.74 1.58 -5.76
C LYS A 275 -27.13 1.80 -4.30
N HIS A 276 -27.62 2.99 -3.99
CA HIS A 276 -28.19 3.34 -2.70
C HIS A 276 -29.43 2.47 -2.43
N SER A 277 -29.33 1.57 -1.46
CA SER A 277 -30.50 0.98 -0.82
C SER A 277 -30.16 0.66 0.63
N ALA A 278 -30.77 1.40 1.55
CA ALA A 278 -30.69 1.16 2.98
C ALA A 278 -31.24 -0.24 3.29
N ASN A 279 -30.36 -1.20 3.57
CA ASN A 279 -30.60 -2.38 4.41
C ASN A 279 -29.27 -3.12 4.62
N LEU A 280 -28.82 -3.16 5.88
CA LEU A 280 -27.62 -3.87 6.33
C LEU A 280 -27.83 -5.40 6.20
N LYS A 281 -27.52 -5.94 5.02
CA LYS A 281 -27.17 -7.35 4.84
C LYS A 281 -25.93 -7.40 3.97
N THR A 282 -24.87 -8.03 4.48
CA THR A 282 -23.55 -8.18 3.87
C THR A 282 -23.66 -8.64 2.41
N VAL A 283 -23.49 -7.71 1.47
CA VAL A 283 -23.54 -8.02 0.03
C VAL A 283 -22.21 -8.66 -0.36
N LYS A 284 -22.18 -10.00 -0.38
CA LYS A 284 -21.04 -10.79 -0.84
C LYS A 284 -20.70 -10.43 -2.30
N ALA A 285 -19.41 -10.24 -2.56
CA ALA A 285 -18.86 -10.01 -3.89
C ALA A 285 -19.06 -11.25 -4.79
N VAL A 286 -19.23 -11.02 -6.10
CA VAL A 286 -19.54 -12.09 -7.05
C VAL A 286 -18.24 -12.77 -7.49
N LYS A 287 -18.14 -14.08 -7.29
CA LYS A 287 -16.97 -14.87 -7.70
C LYS A 287 -16.87 -14.88 -9.22
N LEU A 288 -15.70 -14.50 -9.74
CA LEU A 288 -15.29 -14.76 -11.13
C LEU A 288 -15.09 -16.26 -11.32
N ASP A 289 -15.33 -16.78 -12.51
CA ASP A 289 -14.96 -18.17 -12.83
C ASP A 289 -13.44 -18.31 -13.02
N ALA A 290 -12.95 -19.55 -13.15
CA ALA A 290 -11.52 -19.81 -13.23
C ALA A 290 -10.86 -19.26 -14.51
N GLU A 291 -11.61 -19.15 -15.60
CA GLU A 291 -11.13 -18.65 -16.89
C GLU A 291 -11.02 -17.13 -16.87
N GLU A 292 -12.05 -16.45 -16.36
CA GLU A 292 -12.08 -15.00 -16.08
C GLU A 292 -10.91 -14.58 -15.17
N GLN A 293 -10.66 -15.35 -14.11
CA GLN A 293 -9.57 -15.08 -13.16
C GLN A 293 -8.19 -15.24 -13.80
N THR A 294 -8.00 -16.30 -14.58
CA THR A 294 -6.72 -16.56 -15.25
C THR A 294 -6.41 -15.46 -16.27
N THR A 295 -7.42 -15.01 -17.00
CA THR A 295 -7.29 -13.94 -17.99
C THR A 295 -6.87 -12.63 -17.34
N ILE A 296 -7.60 -12.16 -16.32
CA ILE A 296 -7.26 -10.91 -15.61
C ILE A 296 -5.91 -11.00 -14.91
N ALA A 297 -5.57 -12.14 -14.31
CA ALA A 297 -4.27 -12.33 -13.66
C ALA A 297 -3.11 -12.24 -14.66
N LYS A 298 -3.26 -12.85 -15.84
CA LYS A 298 -2.27 -12.77 -16.92
C LYS A 298 -2.09 -11.32 -17.39
N LEU A 299 -3.19 -10.61 -17.65
CA LEU A 299 -3.14 -9.20 -18.05
C LEU A 299 -2.50 -8.30 -17.00
N GLY A 300 -2.81 -8.53 -15.72
CA GLY A 300 -2.19 -7.83 -14.61
C GLY A 300 -0.67 -8.04 -14.55
N LEU A 301 -0.20 -9.28 -14.72
CA LEU A 301 1.24 -9.57 -14.73
C LEU A 301 1.97 -8.93 -15.91
N GLU A 302 1.38 -8.98 -17.11
CA GLU A 302 1.94 -8.28 -18.28
C GLU A 302 2.02 -6.76 -18.03
N LEU A 303 1.01 -6.18 -17.37
CA LEU A 303 1.02 -4.77 -17.01
C LEU A 303 2.12 -4.43 -15.99
N ARG A 304 2.36 -5.30 -14.98
CA ARG A 304 3.46 -5.14 -14.01
C ARG A 304 4.83 -5.15 -14.68
N LEU A 305 5.04 -6.02 -15.67
CA LEU A 305 6.31 -6.06 -16.40
C LEU A 305 6.55 -4.73 -17.12
N LEU A 306 5.53 -4.19 -17.80
CA LEU A 306 5.62 -2.89 -18.47
C LEU A 306 5.88 -1.73 -17.51
N THR A 307 5.29 -1.73 -16.30
CA THR A 307 5.61 -0.70 -15.28
C THR A 307 7.07 -0.81 -14.84
N SER A 308 7.57 -2.02 -14.62
CA SER A 308 8.98 -2.25 -14.28
C SER A 308 9.94 -1.81 -15.40
N ASP A 309 9.55 -2.01 -16.66
CA ASP A 309 10.34 -1.57 -17.81
C ASP A 309 10.43 -0.03 -17.85
N VAL A 310 9.31 0.69 -17.63
CA VAL A 310 9.32 2.16 -17.51
C VAL A 310 10.23 2.62 -16.38
N ASP A 311 10.12 2.01 -15.21
CA ASP A 311 10.94 2.38 -14.05
C ASP A 311 12.44 2.20 -14.37
N SER A 312 12.81 1.05 -14.96
CA SER A 312 14.19 0.76 -15.35
C SER A 312 14.75 1.68 -16.45
N GLU A 313 13.91 2.12 -17.39
CA GLU A 313 14.31 3.10 -18.39
C GLU A 313 14.43 4.49 -17.77
N SER A 314 13.58 4.83 -16.80
CA SER A 314 13.60 6.14 -16.15
C SER A 314 14.88 6.37 -15.33
N GLU A 315 15.43 5.33 -14.69
CA GLU A 315 16.69 5.39 -13.94
C GLU A 315 17.90 5.79 -14.80
N LYS A 316 17.83 5.60 -16.13
CA LYS A 316 18.91 5.93 -17.08
C LYS A 316 18.98 7.42 -17.43
N TRP A 317 17.94 8.18 -17.11
CA TRP A 317 17.85 9.61 -17.44
C TRP A 317 18.58 10.44 -16.39
N GLU A 318 19.50 11.29 -16.85
CA GLU A 318 20.25 12.21 -15.98
C GLU A 318 19.34 13.30 -15.37
N ASP A 319 18.29 13.67 -16.10
CA ASP A 319 17.32 14.71 -15.73
C ASP A 319 15.96 14.07 -15.45
N GLN A 320 15.71 13.76 -14.18
CA GLN A 320 14.45 13.17 -13.70
C GLN A 320 13.28 14.15 -13.75
N GLU A 321 13.53 15.45 -13.92
CA GLU A 321 12.49 16.48 -14.05
C GLU A 321 12.01 16.66 -15.48
N HIS A 322 12.61 15.94 -16.45
CA HIS A 322 12.18 16.02 -17.83
C HIS A 322 10.71 15.60 -17.98
N GLU A 323 9.89 16.47 -18.58
CA GLU A 323 8.43 16.34 -18.61
C GLU A 323 7.94 14.98 -19.15
N ILE A 324 8.58 14.46 -20.21
CA ILE A 324 8.27 13.13 -20.79
C ILE A 324 8.45 12.00 -19.75
N ILE A 325 9.49 12.06 -18.93
CA ILE A 325 9.77 11.03 -17.90
C ILE A 325 8.79 11.14 -16.76
N ARG A 326 8.52 12.37 -16.28
CA ARG A 326 7.53 12.62 -15.23
C ARG A 326 6.16 12.09 -15.62
N GLN A 327 5.73 12.34 -16.85
CA GLN A 327 4.46 11.83 -17.39
C GLN A 327 4.47 10.31 -17.55
N ALA A 328 5.58 9.70 -18.01
CA ALA A 328 5.69 8.25 -18.12
C ALA A 328 5.68 7.55 -16.75
N GLN A 329 6.35 8.10 -15.74
CA GLN A 329 6.33 7.60 -14.35
C GLN A 329 4.94 7.76 -13.72
N SER A 330 4.26 8.87 -13.98
CA SER A 330 2.86 9.08 -13.60
C SER A 330 1.96 7.98 -14.17
N MET A 331 2.08 7.71 -15.49
CA MET A 331 1.38 6.60 -16.15
C MET A 331 1.78 5.24 -15.57
N SER A 332 3.07 4.98 -15.29
CA SER A 332 3.56 3.75 -14.65
C SER A 332 2.90 3.51 -13.29
N SER A 333 2.84 4.52 -12.42
CA SER A 333 2.19 4.44 -11.11
C SER A 333 0.69 4.13 -11.19
N MET A 334 -0.01 4.73 -12.16
CA MET A 334 -1.43 4.48 -12.40
C MET A 334 -1.67 3.07 -12.95
N ALA A 335 -0.86 2.62 -13.91
CA ALA A 335 -0.88 1.25 -14.42
C ALA A 335 -0.58 0.23 -13.32
N TYR A 336 0.37 0.51 -12.43
CA TYR A 336 0.69 -0.34 -11.29
C TYR A 336 -0.49 -0.45 -10.32
N SER A 337 -1.23 0.64 -10.10
CA SER A 337 -2.46 0.63 -9.30
C SER A 337 -3.54 -0.27 -9.92
N MET A 338 -3.66 -0.28 -11.25
CA MET A 338 -4.56 -1.20 -11.97
C MET A 338 -4.09 -2.65 -11.91
N TYR A 339 -2.77 -2.91 -11.94
CA TYR A 339 -2.20 -4.24 -11.66
C TYR A 339 -2.59 -4.72 -10.25
N LEU A 340 -2.38 -3.89 -9.22
CA LEU A 340 -2.77 -4.24 -7.85
C LEU A 340 -4.27 -4.54 -7.74
N PHE A 341 -5.11 -3.80 -8.48
CA PHE A 341 -6.54 -4.12 -8.55
C PHE A 341 -6.80 -5.54 -9.07
N THR A 342 -6.10 -5.99 -10.13
CA THR A 342 -6.23 -7.37 -10.64
C THR A 342 -5.89 -8.43 -9.59
N ARG A 343 -5.08 -8.04 -8.58
CA ARG A 343 -4.67 -8.87 -7.45
C ARG A 343 -5.61 -8.79 -6.25
N GLY A 344 -6.56 -7.85 -6.24
CA GLY A 344 -7.38 -7.52 -5.07
C GLY A 344 -6.62 -6.70 -4.02
N GLU A 345 -5.58 -5.98 -4.44
CA GLU A 345 -4.66 -5.18 -3.62
C GLU A 345 -4.73 -3.69 -3.98
N GLY A 346 -4.00 -2.84 -3.27
CA GLY A 346 -3.87 -1.42 -3.59
C GLY A 346 -5.06 -0.55 -3.18
N LEU A 347 -5.09 0.69 -3.69
CA LEU A 347 -6.07 1.71 -3.32
C LEU A 347 -7.41 1.56 -4.03
N LEU A 348 -7.43 0.95 -5.22
CA LEU A 348 -8.64 0.72 -6.01
C LEU A 348 -9.45 -0.41 -5.36
N LYS A 349 -10.61 -0.08 -4.79
CA LYS A 349 -11.47 -1.02 -4.05
C LYS A 349 -12.71 -1.40 -4.83
N THR A 350 -13.04 -0.72 -5.91
CA THR A 350 -14.24 -1.00 -6.70
C THR A 350 -13.95 -0.99 -8.20
N THR A 351 -14.82 -1.65 -8.97
CA THR A 351 -14.77 -1.54 -10.44
C THR A 351 -14.97 -0.11 -10.93
N LEU A 352 -15.68 0.72 -10.17
CA LEU A 352 -15.82 2.15 -10.45
C LEU A 352 -14.48 2.88 -10.27
N ASP A 353 -13.73 2.56 -9.21
CA ASP A 353 -12.39 3.13 -8.98
C ASP A 353 -11.45 2.75 -10.15
N LEU A 354 -11.52 1.50 -10.63
CA LEU A 354 -10.75 1.06 -11.80
C LEU A 354 -11.12 1.86 -13.06
N PHE A 355 -12.42 2.06 -13.32
CA PHE A 355 -12.86 2.81 -14.51
C PHE A 355 -12.47 4.29 -14.42
N HIS A 356 -12.55 4.88 -13.24
CA HIS A 356 -12.07 6.24 -13.03
C HIS A 356 -10.55 6.33 -13.19
N GLN A 357 -9.80 5.37 -12.65
CA GLN A 357 -8.34 5.30 -12.85
C GLN A 357 -7.98 5.18 -14.33
N ALA A 358 -8.72 4.38 -15.10
CA ALA A 358 -8.54 4.25 -16.54
C ALA A 358 -8.85 5.55 -17.31
N GLU A 359 -9.83 6.33 -16.86
CA GLU A 359 -10.15 7.64 -17.42
C GLU A 359 -9.00 8.63 -17.18
N VAL A 360 -8.54 8.77 -15.93
CA VAL A 360 -7.39 9.62 -15.57
C VAL A 360 -6.11 9.16 -16.28
N PHE A 361 -5.88 7.85 -16.39
CA PHE A 361 -4.75 7.29 -17.14
C PHE A 361 -4.79 7.71 -18.62
N SER A 362 -5.97 7.71 -19.24
CA SER A 362 -6.11 8.14 -20.64
C SER A 362 -5.83 9.63 -20.83
N GLU A 363 -6.20 10.47 -19.85
CA GLU A 363 -5.90 11.91 -19.87
C GLU A 363 -4.40 12.16 -19.77
N GLU A 364 -3.70 11.45 -18.89
CA GLU A 364 -2.25 11.53 -18.77
C GLU A 364 -1.55 11.04 -20.05
N GLY A 365 -2.06 9.98 -20.68
CA GLY A 365 -1.56 9.52 -21.98
C GLY A 365 -1.74 10.56 -23.10
N CYS A 366 -2.82 11.34 -23.08
CA CYS A 366 -3.01 12.46 -23.99
C CYS A 366 -2.03 13.62 -23.70
N GLN A 367 -1.72 13.88 -22.42
CA GLN A 367 -0.70 14.86 -22.05
C GLN A 367 0.69 14.44 -22.53
N LEU A 368 1.05 13.16 -22.33
CA LEU A 368 2.30 12.58 -22.85
C LEU A 368 2.39 12.70 -24.37
N SER A 369 1.29 12.41 -25.08
CA SER A 369 1.22 12.56 -26.53
C SER A 369 1.49 14.01 -26.97
N SER A 370 0.99 14.98 -26.23
CA SER A 370 1.20 16.41 -26.51
C SER A 370 2.67 16.81 -26.30
N SER A 371 3.30 16.33 -25.21
CA SER A 371 4.74 16.53 -24.95
C SER A 371 5.61 15.89 -26.04
N LEU A 372 5.26 14.69 -26.50
CA LEU A 372 5.96 13.99 -27.58
C LEU A 372 5.83 14.71 -28.93
N GLN A 373 4.68 15.30 -29.24
CA GLN A 373 4.50 16.13 -30.44
C GLN A 373 5.31 17.45 -30.37
N ALA A 374 5.37 18.07 -29.20
CA ALA A 374 6.20 19.26 -28.98
C ALA A 374 7.70 18.93 -29.09
N PHE A 375 8.10 17.76 -28.60
CA PHE A 375 9.46 17.24 -28.73
C PHE A 375 9.81 16.91 -30.18
N SER A 376 8.92 16.22 -30.91
CA SER A 376 9.17 15.81 -32.30
C SER A 376 9.33 16.99 -33.26
N SER A 377 8.73 18.13 -32.93
CA SER A 377 8.88 19.38 -33.69
C SER A 377 10.31 19.96 -33.63
N GLN A 378 11.16 19.47 -32.73
CA GLN A 378 12.56 19.90 -32.56
C GLN A 378 13.57 18.92 -33.21
N LEU A 379 13.10 17.83 -33.82
CA LEU A 379 13.93 16.78 -34.40
C LEU A 379 14.09 16.94 -35.93
N GLY A 380 15.10 16.26 -36.50
CA GLY A 380 15.22 16.11 -37.95
C GLY A 380 14.13 15.21 -38.54
N ASP A 381 13.86 15.33 -39.84
CA ASP A 381 12.68 14.73 -40.49
C ASP A 381 12.57 13.20 -40.30
N ASP A 382 13.67 12.45 -40.40
CA ASP A 382 13.68 10.99 -40.23
C ASP A 382 13.34 10.55 -38.79
N GLU A 383 13.94 11.23 -37.80
CA GLU A 383 13.71 10.94 -36.37
C GLU A 383 12.31 11.37 -35.93
N LYS A 384 11.86 12.51 -36.47
CA LYS A 384 10.51 13.04 -36.27
C LYS A 384 9.45 12.06 -36.79
N ALA A 385 9.65 11.47 -37.96
CA ALA A 385 8.69 10.53 -38.54
C ALA A 385 8.43 9.32 -37.61
N VAL A 386 9.48 8.77 -37.00
CA VAL A 386 9.37 7.65 -36.06
C VAL A 386 8.61 8.04 -34.80
N VAL A 387 8.97 9.17 -34.17
CA VAL A 387 8.32 9.62 -32.93
C VAL A 387 6.85 9.98 -33.18
N VAL A 388 6.55 10.64 -34.30
CA VAL A 388 5.17 11.00 -34.68
C VAL A 388 4.32 9.76 -34.91
N ALA A 389 4.83 8.77 -35.65
CA ALA A 389 4.07 7.55 -35.94
C ALA A 389 3.68 6.77 -34.68
N GLU A 390 4.58 6.65 -33.70
CA GLU A 390 4.25 6.00 -32.43
C GLU A 390 3.37 6.86 -31.52
N THR A 391 3.52 8.19 -31.58
CA THR A 391 2.65 9.11 -30.84
C THR A 391 1.21 9.05 -31.36
N GLU A 392 1.01 8.91 -32.67
CA GLU A 392 -0.33 8.69 -33.24
C GLU A 392 -0.98 7.39 -32.76
N LYS A 393 -0.19 6.30 -32.65
CA LYS A 393 -0.67 5.05 -32.06
C LYS A 393 -1.06 5.23 -30.59
N LEU A 394 -0.26 5.95 -29.80
CA LEU A 394 -0.55 6.28 -28.41
C LEU A 394 -1.89 7.02 -28.30
N VAL A 395 -2.10 8.06 -29.13
CA VAL A 395 -3.34 8.84 -29.16
C VAL A 395 -4.55 7.96 -29.47
N ALA A 396 -4.45 7.10 -30.48
CA ALA A 396 -5.55 6.19 -30.86
C ALA A 396 -5.94 5.24 -29.72
N LEU A 397 -4.95 4.69 -29.00
CA LEU A 397 -5.20 3.82 -27.86
C LEU A 397 -5.81 4.56 -26.66
N CYS A 398 -5.37 5.79 -26.38
CA CYS A 398 -5.98 6.63 -25.34
C CYS A 398 -7.45 6.94 -25.66
N GLN A 399 -7.77 7.25 -26.92
CA GLN A 399 -9.14 7.46 -27.36
C GLN A 399 -9.99 6.18 -27.22
N GLN A 400 -9.43 5.02 -27.56
CA GLN A 400 -10.10 3.72 -27.37
C GLN A 400 -10.41 3.45 -25.88
N LEU A 401 -9.50 3.80 -24.98
CA LEU A 401 -9.70 3.68 -23.54
C LEU A 401 -10.83 4.61 -23.04
N GLN A 402 -10.87 5.85 -23.51
CA GLN A 402 -11.94 6.80 -23.19
C GLN A 402 -13.32 6.31 -23.65
N LEU A 403 -13.39 5.76 -24.87
CA LEU A 403 -14.63 5.16 -25.38
C LEU A 403 -15.08 3.98 -24.52
N THR A 404 -14.13 3.12 -24.12
CA THR A 404 -14.40 1.99 -23.22
C THR A 404 -14.94 2.50 -21.88
N GLY A 405 -14.35 3.56 -21.31
CA GLY A 405 -14.78 4.18 -20.05
C GLY A 405 -16.23 4.67 -20.07
N ARG A 406 -16.71 5.21 -21.20
CA ARG A 406 -18.08 5.74 -21.37
C ARG A 406 -19.17 4.67 -21.49
N THR A 407 -18.80 3.41 -21.73
CA THR A 407 -19.79 2.32 -21.86
C THR A 407 -20.49 2.06 -20.51
N VAL A 408 -21.82 2.12 -20.49
CA VAL A 408 -22.59 1.75 -19.29
C VAL A 408 -22.81 0.24 -19.32
N VAL A 409 -22.39 -0.44 -18.27
CA VAL A 409 -22.49 -1.90 -18.15
C VAL A 409 -23.33 -2.28 -16.93
N GLN A 410 -24.17 -3.29 -17.09
CA GLN A 410 -24.98 -3.84 -16.01
C GLN A 410 -24.89 -5.37 -16.02
N GLY A 411 -24.71 -5.95 -14.83
CA GLY A 411 -24.55 -7.40 -14.67
C GLY A 411 -23.09 -7.86 -14.71
N LYS A 412 -22.84 -9.09 -14.21
CA LYS A 412 -21.50 -9.64 -14.00
C LYS A 412 -20.68 -9.66 -15.29
N SER A 413 -21.20 -10.29 -16.34
CA SER A 413 -20.47 -10.54 -17.59
C SER A 413 -20.05 -9.25 -18.30
N SER A 414 -20.98 -8.31 -18.52
CA SER A 414 -20.64 -7.02 -19.15
C SER A 414 -19.70 -6.17 -18.30
N THR A 415 -19.78 -6.24 -16.96
CA THR A 415 -18.84 -5.55 -16.08
C THR A 415 -17.44 -6.14 -16.18
N PHE A 416 -17.33 -7.47 -16.19
CA PHE A 416 -16.05 -8.16 -16.38
C PHE A 416 -15.43 -7.81 -17.74
N GLN A 417 -16.20 -7.86 -18.82
CA GLN A 417 -15.73 -7.50 -20.17
C GLN A 417 -15.19 -6.06 -20.22
N LYS A 418 -15.83 -5.12 -19.52
CA LYS A 418 -15.33 -3.74 -19.43
C LYS A 418 -14.04 -3.65 -18.63
N VAL A 419 -13.93 -4.37 -17.52
CA VAL A 419 -12.70 -4.46 -16.72
C VAL A 419 -11.54 -5.01 -17.55
N ASP A 420 -11.77 -6.14 -18.22
CA ASP A 420 -10.81 -6.79 -19.10
C ASP A 420 -10.33 -5.85 -20.22
N ALA A 421 -11.28 -5.24 -20.94
CA ALA A 421 -10.98 -4.27 -21.99
C ALA A 421 -10.21 -3.04 -21.48
N SER A 422 -10.56 -2.51 -20.30
CA SER A 422 -9.83 -1.39 -19.68
C SER A 422 -8.38 -1.76 -19.37
N ILE A 423 -8.13 -2.92 -18.77
CA ILE A 423 -6.76 -3.37 -18.44
C ILE A 423 -5.97 -3.65 -19.73
N GLN A 424 -6.58 -4.28 -20.72
CA GLN A 424 -5.96 -4.58 -22.01
C GLN A 424 -5.56 -3.31 -22.78
N ASN A 425 -6.41 -2.29 -22.77
CA ASN A 425 -6.12 -0.99 -23.39
C ASN A 425 -4.96 -0.29 -22.67
N VAL A 426 -4.98 -0.25 -21.34
CA VAL A 426 -3.89 0.34 -20.53
C VAL A 426 -2.57 -0.37 -20.78
N LYS A 427 -2.56 -1.70 -20.86
CA LYS A 427 -1.40 -2.50 -21.24
C LYS A 427 -0.86 -2.10 -22.62
N SER A 428 -1.75 -1.95 -23.61
CA SER A 428 -1.37 -1.57 -24.97
C SER A 428 -0.75 -0.17 -25.01
N ILE A 429 -1.30 0.76 -24.23
CA ILE A 429 -0.74 2.12 -24.07
C ILE A 429 0.66 2.06 -23.44
N MET A 430 0.81 1.33 -22.32
CA MET A 430 2.10 1.20 -21.64
C MET A 430 3.17 0.57 -22.53
N ALA A 431 2.82 -0.40 -23.39
CA ALA A 431 3.75 -0.98 -24.35
C ALA A 431 4.31 0.06 -25.35
N VAL A 432 3.47 0.99 -25.81
CA VAL A 432 3.93 2.10 -26.67
C VAL A 432 4.82 3.06 -25.88
N VAL A 433 4.49 3.36 -24.62
CA VAL A 433 5.32 4.22 -23.75
C VAL A 433 6.71 3.60 -23.52
N VAL A 434 6.78 2.31 -23.17
CA VAL A 434 8.05 1.58 -22.99
C VAL A 434 8.88 1.58 -24.27
N TYR A 435 8.26 1.46 -25.44
CA TYR A 435 8.96 1.54 -26.72
C TYR A 435 9.52 2.95 -27.01
N LEU A 436 8.74 4.00 -26.70
CA LEU A 436 9.09 5.39 -26.98
C LEU A 436 10.19 5.94 -26.06
N LEU A 437 10.23 5.53 -24.79
CA LEU A 437 11.14 6.08 -23.79
C LEU A 437 12.64 5.97 -24.18
N PRO A 438 13.17 4.79 -24.58
CA PRO A 438 14.56 4.67 -25.00
C PRO A 438 14.90 5.48 -26.26
N ILE A 439 13.92 5.63 -27.17
CA ILE A 439 14.08 6.44 -28.39
C ILE A 439 14.21 7.91 -28.02
N CYS A 440 13.30 8.41 -27.18
CA CYS A 440 13.32 9.79 -26.70
C CYS A 440 14.62 10.09 -25.94
N TYR A 441 15.07 9.18 -25.08
CA TYR A 441 16.33 9.30 -24.34
C TYR A 441 17.52 9.53 -25.27
N LYS A 442 17.68 8.66 -26.29
CA LYS A 442 18.78 8.75 -27.26
C LYS A 442 18.75 10.05 -28.05
N LEU A 443 17.56 10.47 -28.48
CA LEU A 443 17.37 11.69 -29.26
C LEU A 443 17.64 12.95 -28.43
N ILE A 444 17.17 13.00 -27.18
CA ILE A 444 17.45 14.12 -26.26
C ILE A 444 18.95 14.25 -26.01
N LYS A 445 19.64 13.12 -25.77
CA LYS A 445 21.10 13.13 -25.59
C LYS A 445 21.83 13.63 -26.84
N LYS A 446 21.39 13.21 -28.03
CA LYS A 446 21.92 13.70 -29.31
C LYS A 446 21.71 15.22 -29.47
N CYS A 447 20.50 15.73 -29.23
CA CYS A 447 20.21 17.16 -29.30
C CYS A 447 21.02 17.99 -28.29
N LYS A 448 21.24 17.48 -27.08
CA LYS A 448 22.11 18.13 -26.07
C LYS A 448 23.57 18.19 -26.56
N SER A 449 24.08 17.09 -27.13
CA SER A 449 25.45 17.02 -27.68
C SER A 449 25.65 17.98 -28.86
N GLU A 450 24.71 18.04 -29.80
CA GLU A 450 24.78 18.94 -30.96
C GLU A 450 24.76 20.41 -30.53
N ARG A 451 23.90 20.78 -29.56
CA ARG A 451 23.89 22.13 -28.97
C ARG A 451 25.19 22.47 -28.25
N SER A 452 25.85 21.50 -27.62
CA SER A 452 27.17 21.72 -26.98
C SER A 452 28.33 21.84 -27.98
N SER A 453 28.18 21.28 -29.20
CA SER A 453 29.19 21.35 -30.26
C SER A 453 29.12 22.63 -31.12
N MET A 454 27.96 23.31 -31.14
CA MET A 454 27.79 24.61 -31.78
C MET A 454 27.99 25.75 -30.78
N GLY A 455 29.25 26.03 -30.44
CA GLY A 455 29.63 27.17 -29.61
C GLY A 455 29.52 28.51 -30.35
N SER A 456 28.41 29.23 -30.19
CA SER A 456 28.33 30.64 -29.76
C SER A 456 26.88 31.18 -29.84
N PRO A 457 26.46 32.07 -28.93
CA PRO A 457 25.05 32.37 -28.69
C PRO A 457 24.54 33.49 -29.61
N GLN A 458 23.48 33.22 -30.37
CA GLN A 458 22.72 34.27 -31.05
C GLN A 458 21.32 34.38 -30.44
N GLY A 459 21.22 35.27 -29.45
CA GLY A 459 20.05 36.11 -29.19
C GLY A 459 18.79 35.42 -28.68
N TRP A 460 18.75 35.04 -27.39
CA TRP A 460 17.48 34.93 -26.67
C TRP A 460 17.12 36.31 -26.11
N ALA A 461 16.47 37.12 -26.95
CA ALA A 461 15.63 38.19 -26.46
C ALA A 461 14.27 37.57 -26.12
N ASP A 462 14.01 37.49 -24.81
CA ASP A 462 12.72 37.62 -24.15
C ASP A 462 11.53 37.83 -25.10
N LYS A 463 10.77 36.76 -25.35
CA LYS A 463 9.42 36.87 -25.91
C LYS A 463 8.47 36.07 -25.03
N GLN A 464 7.86 36.81 -24.12
CA GLN A 464 6.57 36.48 -23.53
C GLN A 464 5.61 35.98 -24.62
N LEU A 465 4.92 34.87 -24.33
CA LEU A 465 3.77 34.40 -25.08
C LEU A 465 2.71 35.51 -25.17
N PRO A 466 2.15 35.83 -26.36
CA PRO A 466 1.07 36.80 -26.46
C PRO A 466 -0.22 36.26 -25.85
N ILE A 467 -0.83 37.03 -24.97
CA ILE A 467 -2.25 36.94 -24.61
C ILE A 467 -3.05 37.56 -25.78
N PRO A 468 -3.98 36.86 -26.44
CA PRO A 468 -4.89 37.51 -27.36
C PRO A 468 -6.04 38.13 -26.57
N VAL A 469 -6.08 39.46 -26.56
CA VAL A 469 -7.31 40.23 -26.30
C VAL A 469 -8.03 40.35 -27.64
N HIS A 470 -9.30 39.96 -27.71
CA HIS A 470 -10.21 40.57 -28.68
C HIS A 470 -11.59 40.76 -28.08
N ASP A 471 -12.06 42.00 -28.26
CA ASP A 471 -13.28 42.63 -27.80
C ASP A 471 -14.52 42.19 -28.62
N ASP A 472 -15.68 42.31 -27.97
CA ASP A 472 -17.00 41.77 -28.32
C ASP A 472 -17.67 42.44 -29.54
N SER A 473 -18.44 41.63 -30.30
CA SER A 473 -19.77 42.02 -30.82
C SER A 473 -20.51 40.85 -31.50
N LEU A 474 -21.41 40.23 -30.72
CA LEU A 474 -22.77 39.76 -31.05
C LEU A 474 -23.04 39.12 -32.43
N ASP A 475 -23.33 37.80 -32.45
CA ASP A 475 -24.72 37.33 -32.59
C ASP A 475 -24.95 35.85 -32.20
N ASN A 476 -26.20 35.56 -31.87
CA ASN A 476 -26.76 34.53 -30.99
C ASN A 476 -26.83 33.08 -31.53
N LYS A 477 -26.43 32.07 -30.74
CA LYS A 477 -27.27 30.92 -30.26
C LYS A 477 -26.49 29.72 -29.65
N ASN A 478 -26.89 29.39 -28.42
CA ASN A 478 -26.91 28.07 -27.77
C ASN A 478 -25.59 27.28 -27.54
N ALA A 479 -25.08 27.29 -26.31
CA ALA A 479 -25.03 26.12 -25.41
C ALA A 479 -24.15 26.40 -24.18
N ASN A 480 -24.66 26.03 -23.01
CA ASN A 480 -24.20 26.40 -21.67
C ASN A 480 -22.76 25.97 -21.33
N GLY A 481 -21.94 26.94 -20.92
CA GLY A 481 -20.74 26.73 -20.11
C GLY A 481 -20.95 27.27 -18.69
N PHE A 482 -20.69 26.42 -17.68
CA PHE A 482 -20.35 26.77 -16.30
C PHE A 482 -19.53 25.58 -15.78
N GLY A 483 -18.26 25.64 -15.39
CA GLY A 483 -17.47 26.75 -14.87
C GLY A 483 -17.37 26.65 -13.34
N ILE A 484 -16.43 25.82 -12.86
CA ILE A 484 -15.62 25.84 -11.60
C ILE A 484 -16.28 26.19 -10.23
N LYS A 485 -17.46 26.80 -10.16
CA LYS A 485 -18.24 27.07 -8.94
C LYS A 485 -19.07 25.88 -8.46
N SER A 486 -19.23 24.83 -9.27
CA SER A 486 -19.98 23.62 -8.90
C SER A 486 -19.23 22.77 -7.86
N LEU A 487 -17.89 22.84 -7.82
CA LEU A 487 -17.09 22.05 -6.89
C LEU A 487 -17.10 22.62 -5.46
N GLU A 488 -17.08 23.94 -5.31
CA GLU A 488 -17.15 24.59 -3.99
C GLU A 488 -18.56 24.48 -3.37
N GLN A 489 -19.62 24.59 -4.18
CA GLN A 489 -20.99 24.46 -3.70
C GLN A 489 -21.34 23.01 -3.31
N HIS A 490 -20.68 22.00 -3.89
CA HIS A 490 -20.90 20.59 -3.54
C HIS A 490 -20.16 20.17 -2.27
N VAL A 491 -18.98 20.75 -1.99
CA VAL A 491 -18.24 20.56 -0.73
C VAL A 491 -19.01 21.16 0.47
N ALA A 492 -19.74 22.27 0.26
CA ALA A 492 -20.61 22.86 1.26
C ALA A 492 -21.90 22.04 1.53
N ASN A 493 -22.42 21.32 0.53
CA ASN A 493 -23.62 20.48 0.70
C ASN A 493 -23.31 19.09 1.27
N LEU A 494 -22.09 18.57 1.07
CA LEU A 494 -21.63 17.31 1.70
C LEU A 494 -21.38 17.45 3.20
N THR A 495 -21.09 18.66 3.68
CA THR A 495 -20.89 18.92 5.13
C THR A 495 -22.20 19.09 5.92
N PHE A 496 -23.37 19.18 5.25
CA PHE A 496 -24.66 19.34 5.94
C PHE A 496 -25.43 18.02 6.17
N LEU A 497 -24.98 16.89 5.60
CA LEU A 497 -25.63 15.58 5.78
C LEU A 497 -24.95 14.67 6.83
N GLU A 498 -23.91 15.15 7.51
CA GLU A 498 -23.25 14.42 8.63
C GLU A 498 -23.61 14.97 10.02
N SER A 499 -24.65 15.82 10.13
CA SER A 499 -25.28 16.13 11.41
C SER A 499 -26.76 15.69 11.41
N LYS A 500 -26.99 14.37 11.44
CA LYS A 500 -28.17 13.77 12.08
C LYS A 500 -27.97 12.29 12.36
#